data_AF-A0A9X2LWM6-F1
#
_entry.id   AF-A0A9X2LWM6-F1
#
_cell.length_a   1.000
_cell.length_b   1.000
_cell.length_c   1.000
_cell.angle_alpha   90.00
_cell.angle_beta   90.00
_cell.angle_gamma   90.00
#
_symmetry.space_group_name_H-M   'P 1'
#
loop_
_entity.id
_entity.type
_entity.pdbx_description
1 polymer ?
#
loop_
_entity_poly.entity_id
_entity_poly.type
_entity_poly.pdbx_seq_one_letter_code
_entity_poly.pdbx_strand_id
1 'polypeptide(L)'
;MTAPTDPTEPIEPIEPIEPIEPTAPAQPSSTPNGPSFPVLPTDVHDKLVQRLRYSVSGFVDSPRGAVEEADTLLTEAVTRLTDLLAERRATLRAAWHENDGVVTETEELRLAMRGYRNVLERLISI
;
A
#
# COMPACT_ATOMS: atom_id res chain seq x y z
N MET A 1 -41.17 -64.82 -25.06
CA MET A 1 -41.08 -63.66 -25.95
C MET A 1 -39.92 -62.80 -25.45
N THR A 2 -38.77 -62.91 -26.11
CA THR A 2 -37.56 -62.10 -25.86
C THR A 2 -37.62 -60.84 -26.72
N ALA A 3 -37.33 -59.67 -26.14
CA ALA A 3 -37.00 -58.45 -26.88
C ALA A 3 -35.65 -57.93 -26.34
N PRO A 4 -34.73 -57.47 -27.22
CA PRO A 4 -33.34 -57.24 -26.88
C PRO A 4 -33.11 -55.85 -26.28
N THR A 5 -32.17 -55.75 -25.35
CA THR A 5 -31.64 -54.47 -24.85
C THR A 5 -30.71 -53.86 -25.90
N ASP A 6 -30.91 -52.57 -26.18
CA ASP A 6 -30.07 -51.74 -27.04
C ASP A 6 -28.64 -51.67 -26.45
N PRO A 7 -27.56 -51.90 -27.23
CA PRO A 7 -26.21 -51.83 -26.70
C PRO A 7 -25.79 -50.38 -26.52
N THR A 8 -25.47 -49.97 -25.29
CA THR A 8 -24.86 -48.66 -25.01
C THR A 8 -23.48 -48.59 -25.66
N GLU A 9 -23.24 -47.54 -26.45
CA GLU A 9 -21.95 -47.25 -27.06
C GLU A 9 -20.83 -47.12 -26.00
N PRO A 10 -19.58 -47.55 -26.30
CA PRO A 10 -18.47 -47.39 -25.37
C PRO A 10 -18.12 -45.90 -25.22
N ILE A 11 -17.98 -45.45 -23.98
CA ILE A 11 -17.48 -44.11 -23.68
C ILE A 11 -15.98 -44.07 -24.07
N GLU A 12 -15.58 -43.13 -24.92
CA GLU A 12 -14.17 -42.98 -25.31
C GLU A 12 -13.28 -42.60 -24.10
N PRO A 13 -12.03 -43.10 -24.04
CA PRO A 13 -11.11 -42.77 -22.95
C PRO A 13 -10.75 -41.29 -22.98
N ILE A 14 -10.90 -40.63 -21.84
CA ILE A 14 -10.44 -39.26 -21.61
C ILE A 14 -8.90 -39.22 -21.69
N GLU A 15 -8.33 -38.35 -22.50
CA GLU A 15 -6.87 -38.17 -22.58
C GLU A 15 -6.30 -37.61 -21.26
N PRO A 16 -5.09 -38.05 -20.84
CA PRO A 16 -4.45 -37.54 -19.64
C PRO A 16 -4.14 -36.05 -19.76
N ILE A 17 -4.59 -35.27 -18.78
CA ILE A 17 -4.27 -33.84 -18.67
C ILE A 17 -2.78 -33.72 -18.32
N GLU A 18 -2.02 -32.96 -19.11
CA GLU A 18 -0.59 -32.72 -18.81
C GLU A 18 -0.41 -32.06 -17.43
N PRO A 19 0.64 -32.41 -16.67
CA PRO A 19 0.91 -31.80 -15.37
C PRO A 19 1.16 -30.30 -15.56
N ILE A 20 0.37 -29.47 -14.89
CA ILE A 20 0.65 -28.04 -14.77
C ILE A 20 2.01 -27.87 -14.07
N GLU A 21 2.96 -27.21 -14.73
CA GLU A 21 4.21 -26.84 -14.07
C GLU A 21 3.85 -25.94 -12.86
N PRO A 22 4.44 -26.19 -11.68
CA PRO A 22 4.23 -25.31 -10.53
C PRO A 22 4.78 -23.94 -10.89
N THR A 23 3.87 -22.98 -11.10
CA THR A 23 4.18 -21.56 -11.20
C THR A 23 5.12 -21.21 -10.06
N ALA A 24 6.35 -20.79 -10.40
CA ALA A 24 7.31 -20.29 -9.42
C ALA A 24 6.60 -19.28 -8.50
N PRO A 25 6.84 -19.30 -7.18
CA PRO A 25 6.19 -18.36 -6.28
C PRO A 25 6.47 -16.97 -6.81
N ALA A 26 5.39 -16.27 -7.18
CA ALA A 26 5.46 -14.88 -7.59
C ALA A 26 6.32 -14.17 -6.54
N GLN A 27 7.46 -13.63 -6.97
CA GLN A 27 8.23 -12.74 -6.10
C GLN A 27 7.23 -11.70 -5.57
N PRO A 28 7.25 -11.37 -4.26
CA PRO A 28 6.41 -10.30 -3.76
C PRO A 28 6.81 -9.05 -4.52
N SER A 29 6.05 -8.72 -5.56
CA SER A 29 6.14 -7.46 -6.23
C SER A 29 5.81 -6.44 -5.15
N SER A 30 6.82 -5.74 -4.66
CA SER A 30 6.72 -4.66 -3.67
C SER A 30 5.94 -3.46 -4.21
N THR A 31 5.10 -3.64 -5.24
CA THR A 31 4.09 -2.70 -5.64
C THR A 31 2.93 -2.86 -4.67
N PRO A 32 2.67 -1.86 -3.80
CA PRO A 32 1.49 -1.88 -2.95
C PRO A 32 0.29 -1.87 -3.91
N ASN A 33 -0.37 -3.02 -4.04
CA ASN A 33 -1.60 -3.12 -4.81
C ASN A 33 -2.66 -2.36 -4.01
N GLY A 34 -2.89 -1.10 -4.34
CA GLY A 34 -3.75 -0.14 -3.65
C GLY A 34 -3.40 1.28 -4.07
N PRO A 35 -4.28 2.29 -3.89
CA PRO A 35 -3.93 3.66 -4.20
C PRO A 35 -2.70 4.08 -3.40
N SER A 36 -1.56 4.20 -4.09
CA SER A 36 -0.30 4.67 -3.53
C SER A 36 -0.44 6.17 -3.26
N PHE A 37 -0.66 6.53 -2.01
CA PHE A 37 -0.63 7.94 -1.61
C PHE A 37 0.79 8.31 -1.18
N PRO A 38 1.35 9.43 -1.66
CA PRO A 38 2.60 9.97 -1.15
C PRO A 38 2.51 10.18 0.37
N VAL A 39 3.58 9.80 1.11
CA VAL A 39 3.70 10.06 2.56
C VAL A 39 3.63 11.56 2.86
N LEU A 40 4.16 12.36 1.95
CA LEU A 40 4.07 13.80 1.91
C LEU A 40 3.50 14.22 0.56
N PRO A 41 2.60 15.21 0.49
CA PRO A 41 2.20 15.85 -0.75
C PRO A 41 3.42 16.24 -1.59
N THR A 42 3.37 16.02 -2.90
CA THR A 42 4.50 16.24 -3.81
C THR A 42 5.04 17.67 -3.74
N ASP A 43 4.16 18.66 -3.56
CA ASP A 43 4.56 20.06 -3.42
C ASP A 43 5.32 20.35 -2.12
N VAL A 44 4.97 19.65 -1.03
CA VAL A 44 5.68 19.75 0.25
C VAL A 44 7.05 19.07 0.15
N HIS A 45 7.09 17.88 -0.47
CA HIS A 45 8.33 17.16 -0.73
C HIS A 45 9.32 18.02 -1.54
N ASP A 46 8.89 18.59 -2.66
CA ASP A 46 9.78 19.36 -3.54
C ASP A 46 10.33 20.62 -2.86
N LYS A 47 9.49 21.30 -2.05
CA LYS A 47 9.93 22.43 -1.23
C LYS A 47 10.98 22.04 -0.20
N LEU A 48 10.82 20.90 0.47
CA LEU A 48 11.78 20.39 1.45
C LEU A 48 13.10 20.01 0.78
N VAL A 49 13.06 19.32 -0.36
CA VAL A 49 14.25 18.97 -1.14
C VAL A 49 14.99 20.23 -1.59
N GLN A 50 14.27 21.25 -2.07
CA GLN A 50 14.86 22.50 -2.51
C GLN A 50 15.54 23.25 -1.35
N ARG A 51 14.88 23.35 -0.19
CA ARG A 51 15.46 24.01 1.00
C ARG A 51 16.66 23.24 1.54
N LEU A 52 16.61 21.91 1.58
CA LEU A 52 17.75 21.08 2.00
C LEU A 52 18.97 21.30 1.10
N ARG A 53 18.78 21.33 -0.23
CA ARG A 53 19.88 21.61 -1.17
C ARG A 53 20.52 22.97 -0.91
N TYR A 54 19.71 23.97 -0.59
CA TYR A 54 20.20 25.30 -0.22
C TYR A 54 21.05 25.26 1.06
N SER A 55 20.57 24.61 2.13
CA SER A 55 21.32 24.46 3.38
C SER A 55 22.64 23.72 3.19
N VAL A 56 22.64 22.61 2.44
CA VAL A 56 23.86 21.85 2.14
C VAL A 56 24.85 22.68 1.32
N SER A 57 24.37 23.50 0.39
CA SER A 57 25.25 24.39 -0.38
C SER A 57 25.90 25.47 0.48
N GLY A 58 25.18 26.01 1.48
CA GLY A 58 25.69 27.01 2.41
C GLY A 58 26.63 26.47 3.49
N PHE A 59 26.77 25.14 3.62
CA PHE A 59 27.64 24.51 4.61
C PHE A 59 29.12 24.88 4.43
N VAL A 60 29.55 25.08 3.19
CA VAL A 60 30.93 25.47 2.86
C VAL A 60 31.28 26.85 3.43
N ASP A 61 30.29 27.75 3.49
CA ASP A 61 30.48 29.13 3.95
C ASP A 61 30.20 29.29 5.45
N SER A 62 29.17 28.63 5.97
CA SER A 62 28.78 28.69 7.38
C SER A 62 28.30 27.32 7.87
N PRO A 63 29.22 26.45 8.34
CA PRO A 63 28.89 25.08 8.69
C PRO A 63 27.89 24.99 9.84
N ARG A 64 27.99 25.89 10.84
CA ARG A 64 27.04 25.92 11.96
C ARG A 64 25.65 26.40 11.53
N GLY A 65 25.58 27.50 10.78
CA GLY A 65 24.30 28.04 10.31
C GLY A 65 23.57 27.09 9.34
N ALA A 66 24.31 26.40 8.48
CA ALA A 66 23.75 25.40 7.58
C ALA A 66 23.12 24.21 8.31
N VAL A 67 23.74 23.75 9.41
CA VAL A 67 23.21 22.67 10.23
C VAL A 67 21.99 23.13 11.03
N GLU A 68 22.00 24.34 11.60
CA GLU A 68 20.84 24.92 12.30
C GLU A 68 19.63 25.09 11.38
N GLU A 69 19.85 25.54 10.14
CA GLU A 69 18.79 25.60 9.13
C GLU A 69 18.29 24.19 8.76
N ALA A 70 19.18 23.22 8.55
CA ALA A 70 18.79 21.84 8.26
C ALA A 70 17.98 21.19 9.40
N ASP A 71 18.32 21.48 10.65
CA ASP A 71 17.57 21.02 11.83
C ASP A 71 16.16 21.65 11.90
N THR A 72 16.07 22.95 11.62
CA THR A 72 14.79 23.66 11.52
C THR A 72 13.91 23.06 10.41
N LEU A 73 14.50 22.79 9.25
CA LEU A 73 13.82 22.12 8.13
C LEU A 73 13.29 20.75 8.50
N LEU A 74 14.10 19.96 9.21
CA LEU A 74 13.71 18.62 9.66
C LEU A 74 12.54 18.71 10.65
N THR A 75 12.58 19.64 11.60
CA THR A 75 11.49 19.86 12.57
C THR A 75 10.18 20.26 11.88
N GLU A 76 10.23 21.16 10.89
CA GLU A 76 9.07 21.52 10.08
C GLU A 76 8.52 20.32 9.30
N ALA A 77 9.39 19.50 8.71
CA ALA A 77 9.00 18.32 7.95
C ALA A 77 8.31 17.26 8.83
N VAL A 78 8.87 16.99 10.02
CA VAL A 78 8.32 16.04 10.99
C VAL A 78 6.95 16.50 11.50
N THR A 79 6.80 17.79 11.80
CA THR A 79 5.52 18.36 12.22
C THR A 79 4.45 18.16 11.15
N ARG A 80 4.73 18.55 9.90
CA ARG A 80 3.79 18.38 8.79
C ARG A 80 3.44 16.93 8.52
N LEU A 81 4.43 16.03 8.59
CA LEU A 81 4.20 14.60 8.44
C LEU A 81 3.24 14.08 9.53
N THR A 82 3.45 14.50 10.78
CA THR A 82 2.61 14.10 11.90
C THR A 82 1.17 14.59 11.74
N ASP A 83 0.98 15.82 11.26
CA ASP A 83 -0.34 16.40 11.00
C ASP A 83 -1.09 15.62 9.90
N LEU A 84 -0.42 15.33 8.79
CA LEU A 84 -0.99 14.54 7.69
C LEU A 84 -1.36 13.12 8.12
N LEU A 85 -0.52 12.49 8.94
CA LEU A 85 -0.82 11.16 9.51
C LEU A 85 -2.01 11.22 10.47
N ALA A 86 -2.11 12.28 11.28
CA ALA A 86 -3.23 12.49 12.19
C ALA A 86 -4.55 12.66 11.42
N GLU A 87 -4.55 13.47 10.36
CA GLU A 87 -5.70 13.64 9.47
C GLU A 87 -6.09 12.31 8.80
N ARG A 88 -5.11 11.60 8.22
CA ARG A 88 -5.36 10.30 7.58
C ARG A 88 -5.93 9.27 8.55
N ARG A 89 -5.41 9.22 9.79
CA ARG A 89 -5.93 8.34 10.85
C ARG A 89 -7.36 8.71 11.22
N ALA A 90 -7.70 10.00 11.26
CA ALA A 90 -9.06 10.45 11.51
C ALA A 90 -10.01 10.02 10.40
N THR A 91 -9.64 10.17 9.12
CA THR A 91 -10.43 9.68 7.98
C THR A 91 -10.65 8.17 8.03
N LEU A 92 -9.58 7.40 8.29
CA LEU A 92 -9.69 5.94 8.43
C LEU A 92 -10.60 5.57 9.59
N ARG A 93 -10.53 6.28 10.72
CA ARG A 93 -11.40 6.05 11.88
C ARG A 93 -12.86 6.34 11.60
N ALA A 94 -13.16 7.45 10.92
CA ALA A 94 -14.51 7.80 10.52
C ALA A 94 -15.14 6.71 9.63
N ALA A 95 -14.38 6.19 8.67
CA ALA A 95 -14.86 5.21 7.70
C ALA A 95 -15.39 3.89 8.29
N TRP A 96 -14.93 3.48 9.48
CA TRP A 96 -15.43 2.27 10.16
C TRP A 96 -16.24 2.55 11.42
N HIS A 97 -16.19 3.75 12.00
CA HIS A 97 -16.96 4.08 13.20
C HIS A 97 -18.41 4.49 12.91
N GLU A 98 -18.69 4.94 11.68
CA GLU A 98 -20.02 5.41 11.26
C GLU A 98 -20.91 4.28 10.68
N ASN A 99 -20.36 3.06 10.50
CA ASN A 99 -21.01 1.92 9.85
C ASN A 99 -21.40 0.80 10.82
N ASP A 100 -22.26 1.12 11.79
CA ASP A 100 -22.89 0.20 12.76
C ASP A 100 -23.96 -0.71 12.09
N GLY A 101 -23.61 -1.33 10.96
CA GLY A 101 -24.50 -2.10 10.09
C GLY A 101 -23.87 -3.44 9.66
N VAL A 102 -24.30 -4.51 10.32
CA VAL A 102 -23.68 -5.86 10.46
C VAL A 102 -23.17 -6.58 9.19
N VAL A 103 -23.51 -6.17 7.96
CA VAL A 103 -23.12 -6.89 6.72
C VAL A 103 -22.15 -6.10 5.84
N THR A 104 -22.30 -4.78 5.73
CA THR A 104 -21.32 -3.88 5.08
C THR A 104 -20.08 -3.64 5.96
N GLU A 105 -20.23 -3.78 7.27
CA GLU A 105 -19.20 -3.57 8.29
C GLU A 105 -17.94 -4.44 8.06
N THR A 106 -18.09 -5.71 7.66
CA THR A 106 -16.93 -6.61 7.49
C THR A 106 -16.02 -6.24 6.31
N GLU A 107 -16.57 -5.73 5.21
CA GLU A 107 -15.78 -5.35 4.04
C GLU A 107 -15.15 -3.97 4.24
N GLU A 108 -15.85 -3.04 4.88
CA GLU A 108 -15.33 -1.73 5.25
C GLU A 108 -14.22 -1.84 6.30
N LEU A 109 -14.35 -2.75 7.28
CA LEU A 109 -13.28 -3.06 8.23
C LEU A 109 -12.05 -3.66 7.53
N ARG A 110 -12.21 -4.53 6.52
CA ARG A 110 -11.08 -5.01 5.70
C ARG A 110 -10.41 -3.87 4.96
N LEU A 111 -11.19 -2.94 4.40
CA LEU A 111 -10.65 -1.78 3.69
C LEU A 111 -9.93 -0.81 4.66
N ALA A 112 -10.48 -0.57 5.84
CA ALA A 112 -9.86 0.23 6.88
C ALA A 112 -8.53 -0.39 7.35
N MET A 113 -8.50 -1.69 7.66
CA MET A 113 -7.27 -2.41 8.02
C MET A 113 -6.22 -2.38 6.91
N ARG A 114 -6.64 -2.47 5.64
CA ARG A 114 -5.75 -2.27 4.49
C ARG A 114 -5.19 -0.85 4.45
N GLY A 115 -5.99 0.16 4.78
CA GLY A 115 -5.55 1.54 4.93
C GLY A 115 -4.47 1.71 6.01
N TYR A 116 -4.69 1.15 7.20
CA TYR A 116 -3.70 1.18 8.29
C TYR A 116 -2.40 0.47 7.92
N ARG A 117 -2.48 -0.72 7.30
CA ARG A 117 -1.29 -1.48 6.90
C ARG A 117 -0.44 -0.70 5.89
N ASN A 118 -1.04 -0.13 4.86
CA ASN A 118 -0.30 0.66 3.86
C ASN A 118 0.43 1.85 4.48
N VAL A 119 -0.20 2.55 5.44
CA VAL A 119 0.44 3.67 6.15
C VAL A 119 1.64 3.18 6.97
N LEU A 120 1.48 2.08 7.71
CA LEU A 120 2.55 1.53 8.56
C LEU A 120 3.71 0.96 7.73
N GLU A 121 3.44 0.17 6.70
CA GLU A 121 4.46 -0.37 5.79
C GLU A 121 5.27 0.76 5.16
N ARG A 122 4.60 1.86 4.80
CA ARG A 122 5.26 3.01 4.19
C ARG A 122 6.09 3.81 5.18
N LEU A 123 5.69 3.91 6.44
CA LEU A 123 6.50 4.55 7.50
C LEU A 123 7.74 3.73 7.87
N ILE A 124 7.64 2.40 7.84
CA ILE A 124 8.74 1.48 8.16
C ILE A 124 9.74 1.38 7.01
N SER A 125 9.30 1.61 5.77
CA SER A 125 10.13 1.52 4.56
C SER A 125 10.95 2.80 4.27
N ILE A 126 10.98 3.78 5.19
CA ILE A 126 11.75 5.04 5.04
C ILE A 126 13.18 4.84 5.51
#